data_AF-A0A0B8PES8-F1
#
_entry.id   AF-A0A0B8PES8-F1
#
_cell.length_a   1.000
_cell.length_b   1.000
_cell.length_c   1.000
_cell.angle_alpha   90.00
_cell.angle_beta   90.00
_cell.angle_gamma   90.00
#
_symmetry.space_group_name_H-M   'P 1'
#
loop_
_entity.id
_entity.type
_entity.pdbx_description
1 polymer ?
#
loop_
_entity_poly.entity_id
_entity_poly.type
_entity_poly.pdbx_seq_one_letter_code
_entity_poly.pdbx_strand_id
1 'polypeptide(L)' 'MTVFFDDWLYRQDDKHVFNLTSIRKFGLEFGRLTLFFQKQ' A
#
# COMPACT_ATOMS: atom_id res chain seq x y z
N MET A 1 -14.07 -5.87 9.16
CA MET A 1 -13.66 -4.60 8.51
C MET A 1 -12.59 -4.98 7.50
N THR A 2 -12.88 -4.90 6.20
CA THR A 2 -11.96 -5.34 5.13
C THR A 2 -11.31 -4.11 4.51
N VAL A 3 -9.99 -4.07 4.47
CA VAL A 3 -9.20 -3.03 3.79
C VAL A 3 -8.75 -3.60 2.44
N PHE A 4 -8.98 -2.87 1.37
CA PHE A 4 -8.53 -3.23 0.02
C PHE A 4 -7.18 -2.58 -0.23
N PHE A 5 -6.23 -3.34 -0.79
CA PHE A 5 -4.92 -2.86 -1.22
C PHE A 5 -4.83 -2.97 -2.74
N ASP A 6 -4.22 -1.99 -3.39
CA ASP A 6 -3.97 -2.05 -4.83
C ASP A 6 -2.87 -3.10 -5.10
N ASP A 7 -3.07 -3.98 -6.10
CA ASP A 7 -2.21 -5.15 -6.38
C ASP A 7 -0.78 -4.81 -6.89
N TRP A 8 -0.42 -3.53 -6.94
CA TRP A 8 0.85 -3.08 -7.51
C TRP A 8 1.89 -2.72 -6.45
N LEU A 9 3.07 -3.34 -6.55
CA LEU A 9 4.24 -3.01 -5.74
C LEU A 9 5.24 -2.23 -6.59
N TYR A 10 5.63 -1.05 -6.10
CA TYR A 10 6.70 -0.25 -6.65
C TYR A 10 8.03 -0.73 -6.10
N ARG A 11 8.95 -1.10 -6.99
CA ARG A 11 10.30 -1.51 -6.61
C ARG A 11 11.24 -0.31 -6.70
N GLN A 12 11.80 0.10 -5.57
CA GLN A 12 12.78 1.18 -5.50
C GLN A 12 14.18 0.67 -5.86
N ASP A 13 14.54 -0.51 -5.37
CA ASP A 13 15.76 -1.23 -5.72
C ASP A 13 15.57 -2.74 -5.50
N ASP A 14 16.64 -3.53 -5.64
CA ASP A 14 16.57 -5.00 -5.54
C ASP A 14 16.02 -5.51 -4.20
N LYS A 15 16.15 -4.72 -3.13
CA LYS A 15 15.75 -5.08 -1.78
C LYS A 15 14.53 -4.32 -1.27
N HIS A 16 14.26 -3.11 -1.77
CA HIS A 16 13.19 -2.26 -1.27
C HIS A 16 12.00 -2.21 -2.24
N VAL A 17 10.82 -2.57 -1.75
CA VAL A 17 9.55 -2.42 -2.48
C VAL A 17 8.52 -1.71 -1.61
N PHE A 18 7.61 -0.95 -2.21
CA PHE A 18 6.55 -0.26 -1.50
C PHE A 18 5.21 -0.34 -2.22
N ASN A 19 4.12 -0.22 -1.47
CA ASN A 19 2.75 -0.14 -1.98
C ASN A 19 2.14 1.20 -1.59
N LEU A 20 1.35 1.79 -2.49
CA LEU A 20 0.52 2.96 -2.22
C LEU A 20 -0.94 2.54 -2.31
N THR A 21 -1.68 2.63 -1.21
CA THR A 21 -3.10 2.24 -1.14
C THR A 21 -3.94 3.35 -0.49
N SER A 22 -5.18 3.54 -0.94
CA SER A 22 -6.15 4.41 -0.28
C SER A 22 -7.01 3.65 0.72
N ILE A 23 -7.09 4.14 1.97
CA ILE A 23 -7.97 3.59 3.00
C ILE A 23 -9.40 4.09 2.73
N ARG A 24 -10.32 3.14 2.49
CA ARG A 24 -11.74 3.42 2.30
C ARG A 24 -12.57 2.79 3.40
N LYS A 25 -13.56 3.52 3.94
CA LYS A 25 -14.53 3.01 4.92
C LYS A 25 -15.90 3.62 4.62
N PHE A 26 -16.97 2.81 4.64
CA PHE A 26 -18.34 3.27 4.28
C PHE A 26 -18.44 4.00 2.92
N GLY A 27 -17.59 3.65 1.95
CA GLY A 27 -17.54 4.30 0.64
C GLY A 27 -16.81 5.65 0.61
N LEU A 28 -16.33 6.15 1.76
CA LEU A 28 -15.54 7.38 1.86
C LEU A 28 -14.05 7.05 1.94
N GLU A 29 -13.22 7.91 1.33
CA GLU A 29 -11.76 7.83 1.42
C GLU A 29 -11.26 8.59 2.65
N PHE A 30 -10.50 7.92 3.50
CA PHE A 30 -10.01 8.46 4.79
C PHE A 30 -8.54 8.86 4.74
N GLY A 31 -7.81 8.46 3.70
CA GLY A 31 -6.42 8.82 3.53
C GLY A 31 -5.63 7.78 2.74
N ARG A 32 -4.34 8.04 2.60
CA ARG A 32 -3.40 7.21 1.87
C ARG A 32 -2.45 6.50 2.84
N LEU A 33 -2.22 5.22 2.60
CA LEU A 33 -1.27 4.38 3.32
C LEU A 33 -0.13 4.00 2.37
N THR A 34 1.10 4.18 2.83
CA THR A 34 2.30 3.68 2.15
C THR A 34 2.91 2.56 2.97
N LEU A 35 3.03 1.37 2.39
CA LEU A 35 3.68 0.22 3.02
C LEU A 35 5.07 0.03 2.41
N PHE A 36 6.10 -0.10 3.24
CA PHE A 36 7.46 -0.36 2.80
C PHE A 36 7.90 -1.76 3.23
N PHE A 37 8.51 -2.49 2.31
CA PHE A 37 9.09 -3.81 2.54
C PHE A 37 10.56 -3.80 2.13
N GLN A 38 11.39 -4.42 2.95
CA GLN A 38 12.81 -4.59 2.70
C GLN A 38 13.15 -6.09 2.76
N LYS A 39 13.74 -6.62 1.70
CA LYS A 39 14.30 -7.97 1.68
C LYS A 39 15.62 -7.96 2.46
N GLN A 40 15.78 -8.89 3.40
CA GLN A 40 17.06 -9.15 4.07
C GLN A 40 18.02 -9.85 3.10
#